data_AF-A0A0P7WNS4-F1
#
_entry.id   AF-A0A0P7WNS4-F1
#
_cell.length_a   1.000
_cell.length_b   1.000
_cell.length_c   1.000
_cell.angle_alpha   90.00
_cell.angle_beta   90.00
_cell.angle_gamma   90.00
#
_symmetry.space_group_name_H-M   'P 1'
#
loop_
_entity.id
_entity.type
_entity.pdbx_description
1 polymer ?
#
loop_
_entity_poly.entity_id
_entity_poly.type
_entity_poly.pdbx_seq_one_letter_code
_entity_poly.pdbx_strand_id
1 'polypeptide(L)'
;QEESFEFIIVSLTGQMWHFEASTYEERELWVQAIESQIFASLQSCESSKNKSRLGSQSDALAIQSIRNVRGNSFCVDCDSPNPDWASLNLGALICIECSGIHRNLGTHLSRVRSLDLDDWPVELSMVMTAIGNAMANSVWEGALDGYTKPGTDSSR
;
A
#
# COMPACT_ATOMS: atom_id res chain seq x y z
N GLN A 1 8.92 56.83 0.94
CA GLN A 1 8.31 55.60 0.43
C GLN A 1 8.09 54.75 1.66
N GLU A 2 6.84 54.53 2.04
CA GLU A 2 6.51 53.71 3.22
C GLU A 2 7.02 52.29 2.95
N GLU A 3 8.00 51.86 3.76
CA GLU A 3 8.47 50.47 3.72
C GLU A 3 7.34 49.60 4.26
N SER A 4 6.63 48.93 3.36
CA SER A 4 5.53 48.04 3.72
C SER A 4 6.10 46.81 4.44
N PHE A 5 5.69 46.61 5.69
CA PHE A 5 6.04 45.44 6.51
C PHE A 5 5.19 44.21 6.15
N GLU A 6 4.60 44.21 4.96
CA GLU A 6 3.68 43.19 4.50
C GLU A 6 4.39 42.03 3.83
N PHE A 7 3.78 40.85 3.94
CA PHE A 7 4.14 39.66 3.19
C PHE A 7 2.88 38.85 2.86
N ILE A 8 2.96 38.06 1.80
CA ILE A 8 1.84 37.29 1.27
C ILE A 8 2.23 35.82 1.21
N ILE A 9 1.34 34.95 1.69
CA ILE A 9 1.44 33.51 1.49
C ILE A 9 0.50 33.13 0.35
N VAL A 10 1.01 32.44 -0.66
CA VAL A 10 0.23 31.92 -1.79
C VAL A 10 0.30 30.39 -1.78
N SER A 11 -0.86 29.74 -1.69
CA SER A 11 -0.95 28.28 -1.79
C SER A 11 -0.87 27.80 -3.24
N LEU A 12 -0.66 26.50 -3.43
CA LEU A 12 -0.66 25.83 -4.74
C LEU A 12 -2.02 25.91 -5.47
N THR A 13 -3.12 26.15 -4.74
CA THR A 13 -4.46 26.32 -5.31
C THR A 13 -4.79 27.78 -5.63
N GLY A 14 -3.84 28.70 -5.43
CA GLY A 14 -4.00 30.13 -5.69
C GLY A 14 -4.69 30.91 -4.58
N GLN A 15 -4.99 30.30 -3.42
CA GLN A 15 -5.46 31.05 -2.25
C GLN A 15 -4.33 31.91 -1.69
N MET A 16 -4.65 33.16 -1.33
CA MET A 16 -3.70 34.18 -0.86
C MET A 16 -4.08 34.65 0.55
N TRP A 17 -3.07 34.83 1.40
CA TRP A 17 -3.21 35.44 2.72
C TRP A 17 -2.20 36.57 2.88
N HIS A 18 -2.68 37.72 3.35
CA HIS A 18 -1.87 38.90 3.61
C HIS A 18 -1.56 39.00 5.10
N PHE A 19 -0.31 39.31 5.41
CA PHE A 19 0.18 39.50 6.76
C PHE A 19 1.01 40.78 6.83
N GLU A 20 1.07 41.38 8.01
CA GLU A 20 1.86 42.57 8.31
C GLU A 20 2.65 42.31 9.60
N ALA A 21 3.94 42.62 9.59
CA ALA A 21 4.80 42.53 10.77
C ALA A 21 4.93 43.91 11.45
N SER A 22 5.33 43.92 12.72
CA SER A 22 5.51 45.17 13.47
C SER A 22 6.79 45.92 13.11
N THR A 23 7.76 45.22 12.51
CA THR A 23 9.07 45.74 12.08
C THR A 23 9.55 45.03 10.83
N TYR A 24 10.51 45.64 10.14
CA TYR A 24 11.18 45.02 8.99
C TYR A 24 11.93 43.75 9.39
N GLU A 25 12.63 43.77 10.52
CA GLU A 25 13.38 42.61 11.03
C GLU A 25 12.46 41.44 11.34
N GLU A 26 11.30 41.69 11.94
CA GLU A 26 10.31 40.64 12.23
C GLU A 26 9.74 40.03 10.93
N ARG A 27 9.47 40.86 9.91
CA ARG A 27 9.04 40.38 8.59
C ARG A 27 10.05 39.40 8.00
N GLU A 28 11.34 39.76 7.99
CA GLU A 28 12.40 38.89 7.43
C GLU A 28 12.51 37.57 8.19
N LEU A 29 12.38 37.60 9.53
CA LEU A 29 12.37 36.39 10.35
C LEU A 29 11.18 35.48 10.03
N TRP A 30 9.98 36.05 9.83
CA TRP A 30 8.80 35.26 9.43
C TRP A 30 8.97 34.62 8.06
N VAL A 31 9.43 35.37 7.07
CA VAL A 31 9.68 34.85 5.72
C VAL A 31 10.69 33.70 5.78
N GLN A 32 11.82 33.90 6.45
CA GLN A 32 12.87 32.89 6.59
C GLN A 32 12.35 31.62 7.31
N ALA A 33 11.57 31.78 8.38
CA ALA A 33 11.02 30.65 9.12
C ALA A 33 10.02 29.84 8.27
N ILE A 34 9.16 30.51 7.52
CA ILE A 34 8.18 29.87 6.62
C ILE A 34 8.90 29.12 5.50
N GLU A 35 9.87 29.75 4.83
CA GLU A 35 10.68 29.11 3.78
C GLU A 35 11.44 27.90 4.33
N SER A 36 12.04 28.03 5.50
CA SER A 36 12.74 26.93 6.18
C SER A 36 11.81 25.77 6.48
N GLN A 37 10.59 26.04 6.96
CA GLN A 37 9.61 25.00 7.27
C GLN A 37 9.05 24.33 6.01
N ILE A 38 8.84 25.08 4.92
CA ILE A 38 8.46 24.53 3.62
C ILE A 38 9.57 23.59 3.13
N PHE A 39 10.82 24.03 3.15
CA PHE A 39 11.97 23.24 2.73
C PHE A 39 12.13 21.98 3.56
N ALA A 40 12.06 22.08 4.89
CA ALA A 40 12.12 20.93 5.79
C ALA A 40 10.98 19.92 5.53
N SER A 41 9.77 20.41 5.26
CA SER A 41 8.61 19.57 4.93
C SER A 41 8.81 18.86 3.59
N LEU A 42 9.34 19.55 2.57
CA LEU A 42 9.66 18.96 1.27
C LEU A 42 10.76 17.89 1.39
N GLN A 43 11.80 18.12 2.21
CA GLN A 43 12.87 17.15 2.47
C GLN A 43 12.39 15.95 3.29
N SER A 44 11.47 16.13 4.24
CA SER A 44 10.86 15.04 4.99
C SER A 44 10.08 14.08 4.07
N CYS A 45 9.45 14.60 3.01
CA CYS A 45 8.82 13.78 1.97
C CYS A 45 9.85 12.98 1.15
N GLU A 46 11.08 13.47 0.98
CA GLU A 46 12.15 12.71 0.34
C GLU A 46 12.75 11.63 1.26
N SER A 47 12.83 11.87 2.58
CA SER A 47 13.24 10.83 3.55
C SER A 47 12.28 9.63 3.59
N SER A 48 10.98 9.84 3.35
CA SER A 48 10.03 8.74 3.16
C SER A 48 10.36 7.85 1.95
N LYS A 49 10.99 8.40 0.89
CA LYS A 49 11.49 7.62 -0.26
C LYS A 49 12.83 6.91 0.03
N ASN A 50 13.60 7.33 1.02
CA ASN A 50 14.79 6.58 1.44
C ASN A 50 14.46 5.40 2.35
N LYS A 51 13.37 5.47 3.13
CA LYS A 51 12.81 4.30 3.82
C LYS A 51 12.28 3.24 2.85
N SER A 52 11.72 3.63 1.71
CA SER A 52 11.26 2.66 0.69
C SER A 52 12.39 1.89 0.00
N ARG A 53 13.63 2.42 -0.05
CA ARG A 53 14.77 1.69 -0.63
C ARG A 53 15.28 0.54 0.26
N LEU A 54 15.28 0.71 1.59
CA LEU A 54 15.58 -0.39 2.52
C LEU A 54 14.35 -1.30 2.74
N GLY A 55 13.13 -0.73 2.70
CA GLY A 55 11.87 -1.49 2.69
C GLY A 55 11.80 -2.45 1.50
N SER A 56 12.11 -1.98 0.29
CA SER A 56 12.05 -2.78 -0.94
C SER A 56 12.86 -4.08 -0.90
N GLN A 57 14.03 -4.10 -0.24
CA GLN A 57 14.82 -5.33 -0.12
C GLN A 57 14.25 -6.29 0.94
N SER A 58 13.73 -5.75 2.05
CA SER A 58 13.01 -6.51 3.07
C SER A 58 11.70 -7.09 2.53
N ASP A 59 10.98 -6.30 1.74
CA ASP A 59 9.71 -6.68 1.12
C ASP A 59 9.93 -7.77 0.07
N ALA A 60 11.00 -7.69 -0.73
CA ALA A 60 11.34 -8.75 -1.69
C ALA A 60 11.57 -10.10 -1.00
N LEU A 61 12.27 -10.12 0.14
CA LEU A 61 12.49 -11.35 0.92
C LEU A 61 11.20 -11.86 1.57
N ALA A 62 10.36 -10.95 2.07
CA ALA A 62 9.05 -11.28 2.64
C ALA A 62 8.12 -11.87 1.58
N ILE A 63 7.99 -11.24 0.41
CA ILE A 63 7.21 -11.71 -0.73
C ILE A 63 7.72 -13.06 -1.22
N GLN A 64 9.04 -13.26 -1.31
CA GLN A 64 9.61 -14.56 -1.65
C GLN A 64 9.23 -15.63 -0.62
N SER A 65 9.24 -15.29 0.66
CA SER A 65 8.82 -16.19 1.73
C SER A 65 7.34 -16.55 1.60
N ILE A 66 6.47 -15.59 1.27
CA ILE A 66 5.05 -15.83 0.98
C ILE A 66 4.90 -16.78 -0.22
N ARG A 67 5.61 -16.56 -1.32
CA ARG A 67 5.52 -17.41 -2.52
C ARG A 67 5.97 -18.85 -2.26
N ASN A 68 6.87 -19.06 -1.29
CA ASN A 68 7.39 -20.38 -0.94
C ASN A 68 6.49 -21.18 0.03
N VAL A 69 5.42 -20.59 0.56
CA VAL A 69 4.47 -21.31 1.43
C VAL A 69 3.76 -22.40 0.65
N ARG A 70 3.47 -23.53 1.31
CA ARG A 70 2.83 -24.68 0.67
C ARG A 70 1.50 -24.28 0.00
N GLY A 71 1.38 -24.61 -1.29
CA GLY A 71 0.20 -24.33 -2.11
C GLY A 71 0.23 -22.97 -2.82
N ASN A 72 1.11 -22.04 -2.43
CA ASN A 72 1.13 -20.69 -2.99
C ASN A 72 1.67 -20.60 -4.42
N SER A 73 2.14 -21.71 -4.99
CA SER A 73 2.51 -21.80 -6.41
C SER A 73 1.30 -21.72 -7.36
N PHE A 74 0.08 -21.89 -6.84
CA PHE A 74 -1.16 -21.87 -7.62
C PHE A 74 -2.23 -21.04 -6.90
N CYS A 75 -3.08 -20.37 -7.68
CA CYS A 75 -4.22 -19.61 -7.17
C CYS A 75 -5.11 -20.48 -6.28
N VAL A 76 -5.48 -19.97 -5.11
CA VAL A 76 -6.31 -20.70 -4.13
C VAL A 76 -7.66 -21.12 -4.71
N ASP A 77 -8.23 -20.35 -5.63
CA ASP A 77 -9.58 -20.60 -6.17
C ASP A 77 -9.59 -21.35 -7.50
N CYS A 78 -8.57 -21.18 -8.34
CA CYS A 78 -8.63 -21.66 -9.74
C CYS A 78 -7.39 -22.37 -10.29
N ASP A 79 -6.39 -22.58 -9.43
CA ASP A 79 -5.13 -23.23 -9.79
C ASP A 79 -4.33 -22.53 -10.92
N SER A 80 -4.63 -21.26 -11.23
CA SER A 80 -3.76 -20.46 -12.11
C SER A 80 -2.36 -20.35 -11.50
N PRO A 81 -1.30 -20.64 -12.25
CA PRO A 81 0.06 -20.66 -11.72
C PRO A 81 0.55 -19.26 -11.34
N ASN A 82 1.46 -19.20 -10.38
CA ASN A 82 2.16 -17.99 -9.95
C ASN A 82 1.22 -16.83 -9.57
N PRO A 83 0.26 -17.03 -8.64
CA PRO A 83 -0.61 -15.94 -8.21
C PRO A 83 0.21 -14.77 -7.64
N ASP A 84 -0.20 -13.56 -8.01
CA ASP A 84 0.47 -12.28 -7.74
C ASP A 84 -0.39 -11.34 -6.87
N TRP A 85 -1.54 -11.80 -6.42
CA TRP A 85 -2.43 -11.10 -5.51
C TRP A 85 -2.70 -11.93 -4.25
N ALA A 86 -3.13 -11.27 -3.19
CA ALA A 86 -3.40 -11.88 -1.90
C ALA A 86 -4.74 -11.40 -1.34
N SER A 87 -5.46 -12.29 -0.67
CA SER A 87 -6.50 -11.94 0.30
C SER A 87 -5.93 -12.02 1.71
N LEU A 88 -5.70 -10.86 2.34
CA LEU A 88 -4.97 -10.77 3.60
C LEU A 88 -5.67 -11.50 4.74
N ASN A 89 -6.98 -11.30 4.90
CA ASN A 89 -7.75 -11.88 6.00
C ASN A 89 -8.00 -13.38 5.82
N LEU A 90 -7.89 -13.89 4.59
CA LEU A 90 -7.97 -15.32 4.30
C LEU A 90 -6.60 -16.00 4.28
N GLY A 91 -5.50 -15.22 4.26
CA GLY A 91 -4.14 -15.74 4.23
C GLY A 91 -3.79 -16.50 2.96
N ALA A 92 -4.41 -16.14 1.83
CA ALA A 92 -4.36 -16.91 0.59
C ALA A 92 -3.93 -16.06 -0.63
N LEU A 93 -3.14 -16.65 -1.52
CA LEU A 93 -2.78 -16.07 -2.82
C LEU A 93 -3.81 -16.41 -3.90
N ILE A 94 -4.19 -15.39 -4.66
CA ILE A 94 -5.15 -15.42 -5.75
C ILE A 94 -4.51 -14.84 -7.02
N CYS A 95 -4.93 -15.30 -8.20
CA CYS A 95 -4.53 -14.67 -9.45
C CYS A 95 -5.24 -13.32 -9.64
N ILE A 96 -4.78 -12.54 -10.61
CA ILE A 96 -5.38 -11.24 -10.96
C ILE A 96 -6.88 -11.32 -11.23
N GLU A 97 -7.37 -12.36 -11.92
CA GLU A 97 -8.79 -12.52 -12.24
C GLU A 97 -9.63 -12.77 -10.98
N CYS A 98 -9.23 -13.74 -10.16
CA CYS A 98 -9.89 -14.04 -8.88
C CYS A 98 -9.81 -12.85 -7.92
N SER A 99 -8.73 -12.05 -7.97
CA SER A 99 -8.65 -10.81 -7.21
C SER A 99 -9.77 -9.81 -7.57
N GLY A 100 -10.20 -9.78 -8.83
CA GLY A 100 -11.35 -8.99 -9.28
C GLY A 100 -12.66 -9.44 -8.64
N ILE A 101 -12.89 -10.75 -8.57
CA ILE A 101 -14.05 -11.34 -7.90
C ILE A 101 -14.03 -11.01 -6.40
N HIS A 102 -12.88 -11.22 -5.74
CA HIS A 102 -12.70 -10.92 -4.33
C HIS A 102 -12.96 -9.43 -3.99
N ARG A 103 -12.63 -8.50 -4.90
CA ARG A 103 -12.96 -7.08 -4.73
C ARG A 103 -14.47 -6.83 -4.75
N ASN A 104 -15.20 -7.52 -5.62
CA ASN A 104 -16.65 -7.41 -5.71
C ASN A 104 -17.39 -7.95 -4.47
N LEU A 105 -16.77 -8.87 -3.72
CA LEU A 105 -17.30 -9.35 -2.43
C LEU A 105 -17.28 -8.26 -1.35
N GLY A 106 -16.32 -7.32 -1.43
CA GLY A 106 -16.14 -6.24 -0.46
C GLY A 106 -15.18 -6.59 0.69
N THR A 107 -14.66 -5.54 1.33
CA THR A 107 -13.54 -5.59 2.30
C THR A 107 -13.85 -6.29 3.63
N HIS A 108 -15.13 -6.48 3.93
CA HIS A 108 -15.60 -7.24 5.08
C HIS A 108 -15.44 -8.76 4.89
N LEU A 109 -15.35 -9.23 3.64
CA LEU A 109 -15.14 -10.63 3.29
C LEU A 109 -13.72 -10.89 2.78
N SER A 110 -13.18 -10.01 1.92
CA SER A 110 -11.84 -10.18 1.37
C SER A 110 -11.10 -8.85 1.27
N ARG A 111 -9.90 -8.79 1.83
CA ARG A 111 -9.00 -7.64 1.77
C ARG A 111 -7.88 -7.90 0.78
N VAL A 112 -8.06 -7.40 -0.44
CA VAL A 112 -7.17 -7.67 -1.58
C VAL A 112 -5.93 -6.75 -1.57
N ARG A 113 -4.75 -7.34 -1.81
CA ARG A 113 -3.46 -6.66 -2.04
C ARG A 113 -2.68 -7.30 -3.19
N SER A 114 -1.91 -6.52 -3.92
CA SER A 114 -0.93 -7.01 -4.90
C SER A 114 0.38 -7.34 -4.20
N LEU A 115 1.05 -8.43 -4.61
CA LEU A 115 2.41 -8.73 -4.17
C LEU A 115 3.44 -7.75 -4.74
N ASP A 116 3.20 -7.21 -5.95
CA ASP A 116 4.20 -6.43 -6.66
C ASP A 116 3.92 -4.91 -6.62
N LEU A 117 2.68 -4.50 -6.34
CA LEU A 117 2.23 -3.09 -6.43
C LEU A 117 1.91 -2.43 -5.09
N ASP A 118 1.76 -3.20 -4.02
CA ASP A 118 1.44 -2.68 -2.68
C ASP A 118 2.61 -2.88 -1.70
N ASP A 119 2.66 -2.06 -0.65
CA ASP A 119 3.62 -2.22 0.44
C ASP A 119 3.29 -3.46 1.30
N TRP A 120 4.34 -4.17 1.75
CA TRP A 120 4.22 -5.38 2.57
C TRP A 120 4.89 -5.27 3.94
N PRO A 121 4.23 -4.58 4.91
CA PRO A 121 4.64 -4.63 6.30
C PRO A 121 4.81 -6.06 6.81
N VAL A 122 5.73 -6.23 7.77
CA VAL A 122 6.07 -7.54 8.35
C VAL A 122 4.83 -8.26 8.88
N GLU A 123 3.89 -7.53 9.48
CA GLU A 123 2.66 -8.10 10.03
C GLU A 123 1.79 -8.76 8.95
N LEU A 124 1.74 -8.17 7.75
CA LEU A 124 0.97 -8.74 6.63
C LEU A 124 1.64 -10.00 6.09
N SER A 125 2.98 -9.97 5.94
CA SER A 125 3.71 -11.15 5.47
C SER A 125 3.70 -12.30 6.48
N MET A 126 3.66 -12.01 7.78
CA MET A 126 3.47 -13.03 8.83
C MET A 126 2.14 -13.77 8.69
N VAL A 127 1.04 -13.07 8.40
CA VAL A 127 -0.27 -13.71 8.18
C VAL A 127 -0.22 -14.64 6.97
N MET A 128 0.34 -14.14 5.86
CA MET A 128 0.42 -14.89 4.61
C MET A 128 1.34 -16.12 4.72
N THR A 129 2.42 -16.03 5.52
CA THR A 129 3.34 -17.15 5.76
C THR A 129 2.81 -18.18 6.75
N ALA A 130 1.92 -17.79 7.65
CA ALA A 130 1.31 -18.69 8.64
C ALA A 130 0.20 -19.59 8.06
N ILE A 131 -0.54 -19.12 7.04
CA ILE A 131 -1.69 -19.82 6.47
C ILE A 131 -1.30 -20.50 5.14
N GLY A 132 -1.22 -19.73 4.05
CA GLY A 132 -0.97 -20.24 2.71
C GLY A 132 -2.12 -21.08 2.13
N ASN A 133 -2.08 -21.27 0.82
CA ASN A 133 -3.19 -21.83 0.05
C ASN A 133 -3.51 -23.28 0.41
N ALA A 134 -2.51 -24.09 0.77
CA ALA A 134 -2.77 -25.47 1.17
C ALA A 134 -3.61 -25.54 2.47
N MET A 135 -3.31 -24.67 3.45
CA MET A 135 -4.11 -24.60 4.68
C MET A 135 -5.47 -23.97 4.41
N ALA A 136 -5.53 -22.89 3.63
CA ALA A 136 -6.79 -22.26 3.24
C ALA A 136 -7.75 -23.27 2.58
N ASN A 137 -7.28 -24.07 1.62
CA ASN A 137 -8.12 -25.09 0.97
C ASN A 137 -8.52 -26.21 1.91
N SER A 138 -7.67 -26.60 2.87
CA SER A 138 -8.08 -27.59 3.88
C SER A 138 -9.26 -27.13 4.74
N VAL A 139 -9.47 -25.82 4.87
CA VAL A 139 -10.59 -25.22 5.60
C VAL A 139 -11.77 -24.94 4.66
N TRP A 140 -11.55 -24.16 3.61
CA TRP A 140 -12.62 -23.66 2.74
C TRP A 140 -13.09 -24.65 1.67
N GLU A 141 -12.21 -25.58 1.27
CA GLU A 141 -12.50 -26.67 0.34
C GLU A 141 -12.48 -28.04 1.04
N GLY A 142 -12.49 -28.09 2.38
CA GLY A 142 -12.42 -29.34 3.14
C GLY A 142 -13.63 -30.26 2.97
N ALA A 143 -14.76 -29.71 2.50
CA ALA A 143 -16.03 -30.40 2.30
C ALA A 143 -16.71 -29.94 1.00
N LEU A 144 -16.14 -30.33 -0.14
CA LEU A 144 -16.65 -29.94 -1.46
C LEU A 144 -17.89 -30.73 -1.92
N ASP A 145 -18.34 -31.79 -1.24
CA ASP A 145 -19.58 -32.54 -1.55
C ASP A 145 -19.83 -32.84 -3.06
N GLY A 146 -18.77 -33.14 -3.81
CA GLY A 146 -18.83 -33.45 -5.25
C GLY A 146 -18.68 -32.25 -6.20
N TYR A 147 -18.55 -31.03 -5.68
CA TYR A 147 -18.15 -29.87 -6.46
C TYR A 147 -16.67 -29.95 -6.85
N THR A 148 -16.38 -29.62 -8.11
CA THR A 148 -15.02 -29.54 -8.62
C THR A 148 -14.54 -28.09 -8.61
N LYS A 149 -13.32 -27.88 -8.13
CA LYS A 149 -12.65 -26.59 -8.20
C LYS A 149 -12.60 -26.09 -9.66
N PRO A 150 -12.95 -24.83 -9.93
CA PRO A 150 -12.90 -24.29 -11.29
C PRO A 150 -11.45 -24.24 -11.78
N GLY A 151 -11.24 -24.53 -13.07
CA GLY A 151 -9.93 -24.40 -13.70
C GLY A 151 -9.61 -22.96 -14.10
N THR A 152 -8.45 -22.77 -14.71
CA THR A 152 -8.01 -21.49 -15.29
C THR A 152 -8.87 -21.03 -16.46
N ASP A 153 -9.53 -21.96 -17.13
CA ASP A 153 -10.36 -21.79 -18.33
C ASP A 153 -11.86 -21.69 -18.02
N SER A 154 -12.25 -21.79 -16.74
CA SER A 154 -13.64 -21.65 -16.32
C SER A 154 -14.14 -20.22 -16.49
N SER A 155 -15.40 -20.07 -16.93
CA SER A 155 -16.05 -18.75 -17.01
C SER A 155 -16.13 -18.11 -15.62
N ARG A 156 -15.78 -16.81 -15.56
CA ARG A 156 -15.74 -16.00 -14.34
C ARG A 156 -16.89 -15.00 -14.30
#